data_AF-A0AA35K507-F1
#
_entry.id   AF-A0AA35K507-F1
#
_cell.length_a   1.000
_cell.length_b   1.000
_cell.length_c   1.000
_cell.angle_alpha   90.00
_cell.angle_beta   90.00
_cell.angle_gamma   90.00
#
_symmetry.space_group_name_H-M   'P 1'
#
loop_
_entity.id
_entity.type
_entity.pdbx_description
1 polymer ?
#
loop_
_entity_poly.entity_id
_entity_poly.type
_entity_poly.pdbx_seq_one_letter_code
_entity_poly.pdbx_strand_id
1 'polypeptide(L)'
;MKTGLESVKMALRTFLDNAAEDLEKTMENLKQGQFTHTRTQPKGVTQIINYTTMALLPVLSSLFEHIGQHQFGEDLILEDVQVSCYRILASLYALGTSKSIYVERQRSALGECLAAFAGAFPVAFLETHLNHHNTHSIYNTKTTRDRTGLSLPNSVEELSPNIPSLEKLMEEIVELAESGIRYTQMPHVMEVVLPMLCSYMSHWWEHGPESNPDNSEMCCTALTSEHMNTLLGNILKIIHNNLGIDEGAWMKKLAVFSQPIISKVKPQLLKTHFLPLMEKLKKKAAMVISDEEHLRAEGRGDMSEAELLILDEFTILARDLYAFYPLLIRFVDYNRAKWLKEPNPEAEDLFRMVADVFIYWSKSHNFKREEQNFVVQNEINNMSFLITDTKSKMSKAAVSDQERKKMKRKGDRYSTQTSLIVAALKRLLPVGLNICAPGDQELIALAKNRLSMKDTEDEVRDIIRNNLHLQGKLEDPAIRWQVALYKDLPNRTEVTSDPEKTVERVLDIASVLFHLEQKFPSRGRKFFKRGSMECLFILLIMLALPINSFF
;
A
#
# COMPACT_ATOMS: atom_id res chain seq x y z
N MET A 1 33.19 -23.00 14.22
CA MET A 1 34.14 -21.98 13.76
C MET A 1 33.43 -20.62 13.84
N LYS A 2 33.96 -19.66 14.59
CA LYS A 2 33.51 -18.26 14.48
C LYS A 2 34.23 -17.67 13.28
N THR A 3 33.57 -17.54 12.14
CA THR A 3 34.06 -16.75 11.00
C THR A 3 34.31 -15.33 11.50
N GLY A 4 35.53 -14.82 11.34
CA GLY A 4 35.87 -13.45 11.74
C GLY A 4 35.20 -12.41 10.84
N LEU A 5 34.90 -11.23 11.37
CA LEU A 5 34.22 -10.14 10.63
C LEU A 5 34.91 -9.82 9.29
N GLU A 6 36.23 -9.77 9.27
CA GLU A 6 37.04 -9.52 8.07
C GLU A 6 36.89 -10.61 7.01
N SER A 7 36.74 -11.88 7.41
CA SER A 7 36.49 -12.96 6.44
C SER A 7 35.12 -12.83 5.76
N VAL A 8 34.12 -12.32 6.49
CA VAL A 8 32.77 -12.08 5.95
C VAL A 8 32.79 -10.89 5.00
N LYS A 9 33.45 -9.79 5.38
CA LYS A 9 33.60 -8.61 4.52
C LYS A 9 34.33 -8.95 3.21
N MET A 10 35.41 -9.72 3.28
CA MET A 10 36.15 -10.17 2.09
C MET A 10 35.29 -11.06 1.19
N ALA A 11 34.57 -12.03 1.77
CA ALA A 11 33.67 -12.89 0.99
C ALA A 11 32.55 -12.09 0.32
N LEU A 12 31.95 -11.13 1.04
CA LEU A 12 30.91 -10.25 0.52
C LEU A 12 31.44 -9.40 -0.63
N ARG A 13 32.63 -8.81 -0.47
CA ARG A 13 33.31 -8.06 -1.53
C ARG A 13 33.51 -8.91 -2.77
N THR A 14 34.13 -10.09 -2.65
CA THR A 14 34.37 -10.99 -3.79
C THR A 14 33.06 -11.39 -4.46
N PHE A 15 32.02 -11.68 -3.69
CA PHE A 15 30.71 -12.01 -4.24
C PHE A 15 30.10 -10.85 -5.03
N LEU A 16 30.06 -9.64 -4.46
CA LEU A 16 29.47 -8.48 -5.12
C LEU A 16 30.27 -8.01 -6.33
N ASP A 17 31.59 -8.17 -6.31
CA ASP A 17 32.45 -7.82 -7.44
C ASP A 17 32.20 -8.76 -8.63
N ASN A 18 32.12 -10.08 -8.37
CA ASN A 18 31.73 -11.05 -9.39
C ASN A 18 30.30 -10.80 -9.90
N ALA A 19 29.37 -10.47 -9.00
CA ALA A 19 27.99 -10.14 -9.37
C ALA A 19 27.93 -8.90 -10.28
N ALA A 20 28.73 -7.87 -10.00
CA ALA A 20 28.85 -6.69 -10.84
C ALA A 20 29.34 -7.05 -12.25
N GLU A 21 30.41 -7.85 -12.35
CA GLU A 21 30.93 -8.30 -13.64
C GLU A 21 29.91 -9.11 -14.44
N ASP A 22 29.16 -10.00 -13.80
CA ASP A 22 28.16 -10.83 -14.47
C ASP A 22 26.99 -10.00 -15.01
N LEU A 23 26.56 -8.96 -14.27
CA LEU A 23 25.56 -8.01 -14.73
C LEU A 23 26.07 -7.14 -15.89
N GLU A 24 27.31 -6.68 -15.83
CA GLU A 24 27.95 -5.92 -16.92
C GLU A 24 28.08 -6.75 -18.20
N LYS A 25 28.56 -8.00 -18.09
CA LYS A 25 28.62 -8.96 -19.21
C LYS A 25 27.24 -9.23 -19.78
N THR A 26 26.21 -9.35 -18.93
CA THR A 26 24.82 -9.50 -19.38
C THR A 26 24.38 -8.28 -20.19
N MET A 27 24.66 -7.07 -19.70
CA MET A 27 24.34 -5.82 -20.40
C MET A 27 25.08 -5.70 -21.74
N GLU A 28 26.36 -6.03 -21.79
CA GLU A 28 27.17 -5.99 -23.01
C GLU A 28 26.62 -6.94 -24.08
N ASN A 29 26.32 -8.19 -23.71
CA ASN A 29 25.74 -9.17 -24.61
C ASN A 29 24.40 -8.71 -25.21
N LEU A 30 23.59 -8.01 -24.42
CA LEU A 30 22.32 -7.44 -24.88
C LEU A 30 22.54 -6.25 -25.83
N LYS A 31 23.51 -5.38 -25.56
CA LYS A 31 23.88 -4.25 -26.44
C LYS A 31 24.41 -4.72 -27.79
N GLN A 32 25.17 -5.82 -27.81
CA GLN A 32 25.69 -6.42 -29.04
C GLN A 32 24.62 -7.12 -29.88
N GLY A 33 23.35 -7.12 -29.44
CA GLY A 33 22.23 -7.66 -30.23
C GLY A 33 22.27 -9.18 -30.38
N GLN A 34 23.05 -9.90 -29.55
CA GLN A 34 23.22 -11.36 -29.64
C GLN A 34 21.93 -12.17 -29.34
N PHE A 35 20.80 -11.49 -29.12
CA PHE A 35 19.50 -12.05 -28.79
C PHE A 35 18.37 -11.64 -29.78
N THR A 36 18.68 -10.95 -30.88
CA THR A 36 17.68 -10.54 -31.88
C THR A 36 17.31 -11.68 -32.82
N HIS A 37 16.27 -12.45 -32.51
CA HIS A 37 15.56 -13.39 -33.42
C HIS A 37 16.41 -14.23 -34.41
N THR A 38 17.69 -14.46 -34.13
CA THR A 38 18.59 -15.22 -34.99
C THR A 38 18.58 -16.65 -34.50
N ARG A 39 18.36 -17.58 -35.42
CA ARG A 39 18.10 -19.01 -35.16
C ARG A 39 19.25 -19.75 -34.46
N THR A 40 20.36 -19.07 -34.20
CA THR A 40 21.58 -19.57 -33.57
C THR A 40 22.08 -18.57 -32.52
N GLN A 41 21.61 -18.72 -31.28
CA GLN A 41 22.20 -18.00 -30.15
C GLN A 41 23.45 -18.73 -29.64
N PRO A 42 24.54 -18.02 -29.30
CA PRO A 42 25.72 -18.66 -28.70
C PRO A 42 25.35 -19.26 -27.34
N LYS A 43 25.61 -20.56 -27.13
CA LYS A 43 25.23 -21.27 -25.88
C LYS A 43 25.72 -20.57 -24.60
N GLY A 44 26.90 -19.95 -24.63
CA GLY A 44 27.46 -19.24 -23.48
C GLY A 44 26.67 -17.99 -23.09
N VAL A 45 26.10 -17.28 -24.06
CA VAL A 45 25.34 -16.04 -23.83
C VAL A 45 24.00 -16.35 -23.16
N THR A 46 23.31 -17.38 -23.65
CA THR A 46 22.08 -17.88 -23.03
C THR A 46 22.32 -18.39 -21.60
N GLN A 47 23.47 -19.00 -21.32
CA GLN A 47 23.83 -19.44 -19.98
C GLN A 47 24.06 -18.27 -19.02
N ILE A 48 24.80 -17.23 -19.44
CA ILE A 48 25.03 -16.01 -18.64
C ILE A 48 23.69 -15.37 -18.26
N ILE A 49 22.82 -15.17 -19.24
CA ILE A 49 21.49 -14.58 -19.07
C ILE A 49 20.62 -15.40 -18.11
N ASN A 50 20.60 -16.72 -18.28
CA ASN A 50 19.84 -17.63 -17.40
C ASN A 50 20.38 -17.62 -15.98
N TYR A 51 21.71 -17.61 -15.80
CA TYR A 51 22.34 -17.49 -14.50
C TYR A 51 21.98 -16.16 -13.82
N THR A 52 22.12 -15.05 -14.55
CA THR A 52 21.77 -13.72 -14.05
C THR A 52 20.32 -13.66 -13.58
N THR A 53 19.40 -14.19 -14.39
CA THR A 53 17.96 -14.14 -14.07
C THR A 53 17.54 -15.10 -12.98
N MET A 54 17.94 -16.36 -13.07
CA MET A 54 17.35 -17.44 -12.26
C MET A 54 18.10 -17.64 -10.94
N ALA A 55 19.36 -17.19 -10.85
CA ALA A 55 20.20 -17.34 -9.67
C ALA A 55 20.65 -15.99 -9.11
N LEU A 56 21.32 -15.16 -9.92
CA LEU A 56 21.97 -13.95 -9.39
C LEU A 56 20.96 -12.91 -8.88
N LEU A 57 19.95 -12.55 -9.68
CA LEU A 57 18.95 -11.56 -9.29
C LEU A 57 18.18 -11.96 -8.02
N PRO A 58 17.61 -13.18 -7.89
CA PRO A 58 16.95 -13.60 -6.65
C PRO A 58 17.86 -13.56 -5.42
N VAL A 59 19.13 -13.97 -5.57
CA VAL A 59 20.11 -13.94 -4.47
C VAL A 59 20.44 -12.50 -4.07
N LEU A 60 20.68 -11.62 -5.04
CA LEU A 60 20.93 -10.20 -4.78
C LEU A 60 19.72 -9.52 -4.13
N SER A 61 18.50 -9.74 -4.66
CA SER A 61 17.26 -9.22 -4.07
C SER A 61 17.12 -9.64 -2.62
N SER A 62 17.26 -10.95 -2.33
CA SER A 62 17.14 -11.46 -0.96
C SER A 62 18.24 -10.94 -0.03
N LEU A 63 19.47 -10.77 -0.55
CA LEU A 63 20.60 -10.24 0.23
C LEU A 63 20.35 -8.78 0.61
N PHE A 64 20.05 -7.93 -0.37
CA PHE A 64 19.80 -6.51 -0.12
C PHE A 64 18.54 -6.30 0.71
N GLU A 65 17.47 -7.07 0.47
CA GLU A 65 16.26 -7.01 1.30
C GLU A 65 16.59 -7.34 2.77
N HIS A 66 17.40 -8.37 3.02
CA HIS A 66 17.84 -8.70 4.37
C HIS A 66 18.69 -7.59 5.00
N ILE A 67 19.64 -7.04 4.25
CA ILE A 67 20.50 -5.94 4.72
C ILE A 67 19.66 -4.71 5.06
N GLY A 68 18.73 -4.32 4.19
CA GLY A 68 17.85 -3.15 4.39
C GLY A 68 16.88 -3.34 5.55
N GLN A 69 16.24 -4.51 5.67
CA GLN A 69 15.31 -4.81 6.77
C GLN A 69 15.98 -4.77 8.14
N HIS A 70 17.26 -5.16 8.21
CA HIS A 70 18.03 -5.17 9.46
C HIS A 70 18.95 -3.96 9.63
N GLN A 71 18.95 -3.01 8.70
CA GLN A 71 19.80 -1.81 8.72
C GLN A 71 21.31 -2.12 8.80
N PHE A 72 21.75 -3.23 8.20
CA PHE A 72 23.17 -3.61 8.19
C PHE A 72 24.00 -2.91 7.09
N GLY A 73 23.39 -2.02 6.32
CA GLY A 73 24.04 -1.33 5.21
C GLY A 73 25.28 -0.56 5.64
N GLU A 74 25.16 0.20 6.73
CA GLU A 74 26.24 1.01 7.32
C GLU A 74 27.42 0.17 7.86
N ASP A 75 27.17 -1.09 8.23
CA ASP A 75 28.19 -1.98 8.79
C ASP A 75 28.88 -2.86 7.72
N LEU A 76 28.14 -3.23 6.67
CA LEU A 76 28.56 -4.21 5.67
C LEU A 76 29.00 -3.60 4.34
N ILE A 77 28.35 -2.51 3.90
CA ILE A 77 28.57 -1.90 2.59
C ILE A 77 29.51 -0.69 2.75
N LEU A 78 30.75 -0.99 3.11
CA LEU A 78 31.79 -0.01 3.38
C LEU A 78 32.90 -0.05 2.33
N GLU A 79 33.51 1.11 2.09
CA GLU A 79 34.72 1.25 1.28
C GLU A 79 34.65 0.49 -0.06
N ASP A 80 35.55 -0.46 -0.29
CA ASP A 80 35.70 -1.17 -1.56
C ASP A 80 34.44 -1.94 -1.96
N VAL A 81 33.61 -2.34 -0.99
CA VAL A 81 32.31 -2.98 -1.26
C VAL A 81 31.35 -2.00 -1.95
N GLN A 82 31.44 -0.70 -1.63
CA GLN A 82 30.63 0.33 -2.29
C GLN A 82 30.96 0.43 -3.78
N VAL A 83 32.21 0.20 -4.18
CA VAL A 83 32.61 0.25 -5.59
C VAL A 83 31.87 -0.80 -6.41
N SER A 84 31.84 -2.05 -5.94
CA SER A 84 31.06 -3.12 -6.57
C SER A 84 29.55 -2.81 -6.51
N CYS A 85 29.06 -2.19 -5.44
CA CYS A 85 27.66 -1.78 -5.33
C CYS A 85 27.26 -0.70 -6.36
N TYR A 86 28.11 0.31 -6.62
CA TYR A 86 27.86 1.31 -7.66
C TYR A 86 27.81 0.67 -9.06
N ARG A 87 28.68 -0.31 -9.34
CA ARG A 87 28.66 -1.08 -10.59
C ARG A 87 27.38 -1.91 -10.75
N ILE A 88 26.94 -2.58 -9.68
CA ILE A 88 25.66 -3.30 -9.63
C ILE A 88 24.50 -2.33 -9.87
N LEU A 89 24.47 -1.20 -9.16
CA LEU A 89 23.45 -0.16 -9.28
C LEU A 89 23.33 0.35 -10.73
N ALA A 90 24.45 0.74 -11.33
CA ALA A 90 24.50 1.21 -12.72
C ALA A 90 24.00 0.13 -13.71
N SER A 91 24.39 -1.14 -13.48
CA SER A 91 24.00 -2.26 -14.33
C SER A 91 22.52 -2.61 -14.20
N LEU A 92 21.98 -2.67 -12.98
CA LEU A 92 20.57 -2.95 -12.72
C LEU A 92 19.67 -1.87 -13.33
N TYR A 93 20.03 -0.59 -13.15
CA TYR A 93 19.27 0.53 -13.72
C TYR A 93 19.31 0.51 -15.26
N ALA A 94 20.49 0.33 -15.85
CA ALA A 94 20.65 0.27 -17.31
C ALA A 94 19.95 -0.94 -17.93
N LEU A 95 19.99 -2.10 -17.26
CA LEU A 95 19.26 -3.28 -17.69
C LEU A 95 17.74 -3.04 -17.60
N GLY A 96 17.23 -2.53 -16.47
CA GLY A 96 15.80 -2.33 -16.25
C GLY A 96 15.15 -1.29 -17.18
N THR A 97 15.90 -0.26 -17.57
CA THR A 97 15.44 0.80 -18.50
C THR A 97 15.66 0.47 -19.98
N SER A 98 16.31 -0.66 -20.28
CA SER A 98 16.55 -1.07 -21.66
C SER A 98 15.27 -1.55 -22.36
N LYS A 99 15.20 -1.26 -23.67
CA LYS A 99 14.11 -1.64 -24.59
C LYS A 99 14.31 -3.02 -25.23
N SER A 100 15.26 -3.82 -24.75
CA SER A 100 15.48 -5.17 -25.27
C SER A 100 14.30 -6.10 -24.92
N ILE A 101 13.87 -6.93 -25.88
CA ILE A 101 12.80 -7.93 -25.72
C ILE A 101 13.07 -8.86 -24.53
N TYR A 102 14.35 -9.15 -24.27
CA TYR A 102 14.74 -9.96 -23.12
C TYR A 102 14.37 -9.28 -21.79
N VAL A 103 14.70 -7.98 -21.68
CA VAL A 103 14.45 -7.19 -20.48
C VAL A 103 12.95 -7.10 -20.20
N GLU A 104 12.11 -7.05 -21.22
CA GLU A 104 10.65 -6.97 -21.02
C GLU A 104 10.09 -8.07 -20.13
N ARG A 105 10.68 -9.26 -20.16
CA ARG A 105 10.25 -10.40 -19.32
C ARG A 105 10.81 -10.36 -17.91
N GLN A 106 11.95 -9.70 -17.71
CA GLN A 106 12.70 -9.69 -16.44
C GLN A 106 12.67 -8.35 -15.72
N ARG A 107 12.02 -7.34 -16.31
CA ARG A 107 12.00 -5.97 -15.81
C ARG A 107 11.50 -5.86 -14.37
N SER A 108 10.41 -6.56 -14.03
CA SER A 108 9.94 -6.65 -12.64
C SER A 108 11.01 -7.16 -11.67
N ALA A 109 11.73 -8.23 -12.01
CA ALA A 109 12.75 -8.80 -11.13
C ALA A 109 13.96 -7.87 -10.99
N LEU A 110 14.35 -7.18 -12.07
CA LEU A 110 15.39 -6.15 -12.04
C LEU A 110 14.99 -4.97 -11.13
N GLY A 111 13.75 -4.50 -11.26
CA GLY A 111 13.22 -3.42 -10.43
C GLY A 111 13.04 -3.80 -8.97
N GLU A 112 12.61 -5.02 -8.67
CA GLU A 112 12.56 -5.57 -7.30
C GLU A 112 13.96 -5.63 -6.69
N CYS A 113 14.96 -6.12 -7.43
CA CYS A 113 16.36 -6.13 -6.97
C CYS A 113 16.90 -4.72 -6.74
N LEU A 114 16.61 -3.78 -7.64
CA LEU A 114 17.03 -2.39 -7.52
C LEU A 114 16.34 -1.68 -6.35
N ALA A 115 15.06 -1.97 -6.09
CA ALA A 115 14.35 -1.47 -4.93
C ALA A 115 14.93 -2.02 -3.62
N ALA A 116 15.24 -3.32 -3.57
CA ALA A 116 15.92 -3.93 -2.43
C ALA A 116 17.28 -3.27 -2.18
N PHE A 117 18.08 -3.06 -3.24
CA PHE A 117 19.34 -2.33 -3.18
C PHE A 117 19.16 -0.92 -2.63
N ALA A 118 18.20 -0.16 -3.14
CA ALA A 118 17.96 1.22 -2.75
C ALA A 118 17.57 1.37 -1.27
N GLY A 119 16.97 0.34 -0.67
CA GLY A 119 16.64 0.30 0.76
C GLY A 119 17.78 -0.19 1.67
N ALA A 120 18.91 -0.61 1.09
CA ALA A 120 20.05 -1.20 1.80
C ALA A 120 21.34 -0.38 1.66
N PHE A 121 21.48 0.41 0.60
CA PHE A 121 22.71 1.11 0.28
C PHE A 121 22.92 2.34 1.19
N PRO A 122 24.05 2.46 1.92
CA PRO A 122 24.27 3.52 2.91
C PRO A 122 24.68 4.87 2.30
N VAL A 123 24.53 5.06 0.99
CA VAL A 123 24.81 6.34 0.31
C VAL A 123 23.58 6.81 -0.49
N ALA A 124 23.23 8.09 -0.31
CA ALA A 124 22.10 8.77 -0.96
C ALA A 124 22.38 9.01 -2.46
N PHE A 125 22.41 7.92 -3.24
CA PHE A 125 22.93 7.92 -4.61
C PHE A 125 22.10 8.73 -5.62
N LEU A 126 20.86 9.14 -5.30
CA LEU A 126 20.04 10.00 -6.15
C LEU A 126 20.24 11.50 -5.88
N GLU A 127 20.99 11.84 -4.82
CA GLU A 127 21.24 13.20 -4.34
C GLU A 127 22.75 13.43 -4.18
N THR A 128 23.53 13.10 -5.22
CA THR A 128 25.00 13.11 -5.19
C THR A 128 25.61 14.45 -4.76
N HIS A 129 24.92 15.56 -5.05
CA HIS A 129 25.31 16.91 -4.61
C HIS A 129 25.42 17.05 -3.08
N LEU A 130 24.69 16.24 -2.30
CA LEU A 130 24.73 16.19 -0.83
C LEU A 130 25.69 15.12 -0.30
N ASN A 131 26.38 14.37 -1.17
CA ASN A 131 27.25 13.28 -0.75
C ASN A 131 28.38 13.74 0.19
N HIS A 132 28.80 15.00 0.13
CA HIS A 132 29.82 15.56 1.03
C HIS A 132 29.41 15.52 2.53
N HIS A 133 28.11 15.44 2.82
CA HIS A 133 27.59 15.24 4.17
C HIS A 133 27.43 13.77 4.58
N ASN A 134 27.60 12.82 3.66
CA ASN A 134 27.42 11.40 3.95
C ASN A 134 28.68 10.80 4.60
N THR A 135 28.60 10.43 5.88
CA THR A 135 29.72 9.89 6.65
C THR A 135 30.21 8.52 6.18
N HIS A 136 29.36 7.74 5.50
CA HIS A 136 29.67 6.39 5.06
C HIS A 136 30.24 6.34 3.65
N SER A 137 30.17 7.44 2.88
CA SER A 137 30.65 7.48 1.50
C SER A 137 32.14 7.17 1.40
N ILE A 138 32.52 6.30 0.46
CA ILE A 138 33.93 6.03 0.13
C ILE A 138 34.72 7.31 -0.18
N TYR A 139 34.05 8.34 -0.72
CA TYR A 139 34.68 9.63 -1.04
C TYR A 139 35.06 10.46 0.18
N ASN A 140 34.39 10.25 1.31
CA ASN A 140 34.61 10.98 2.54
C ASN A 140 35.43 10.16 3.55
N THR A 141 35.43 8.83 3.43
CA THR A 141 36.17 7.91 4.30
C THR A 141 37.58 7.61 3.79
N LYS A 142 37.82 7.57 2.47
CA LYS A 142 39.15 7.30 1.89
C LYS A 142 39.87 8.55 1.37
N THR A 143 41.19 8.52 1.44
CA THR A 143 42.03 9.59 0.89
C THR A 143 42.04 9.57 -0.64
N THR A 144 42.35 10.71 -1.28
CA THR A 144 42.49 10.79 -2.75
C THR A 144 43.45 9.75 -3.32
N ARG A 145 44.54 9.44 -2.61
CA ARG A 145 45.52 8.44 -3.04
C ARG A 145 44.93 7.02 -3.07
N ASP A 146 44.19 6.65 -2.04
CA ASP A 146 43.58 5.33 -1.97
C ASP A 146 42.47 5.17 -3.02
N ARG A 147 41.73 6.25 -3.29
CA ARG A 147 40.71 6.28 -4.37
C ARG A 147 41.32 6.10 -5.75
N THR A 148 42.47 6.73 -6.03
CA THR A 148 43.19 6.50 -7.30
C THR A 148 43.68 5.06 -7.45
N GLY A 149 44.04 4.39 -6.34
CA GLY A 149 44.41 2.97 -6.35
C GLY A 149 43.26 2.02 -6.67
N LEU A 150 42.01 2.46 -6.48
CA LEU A 150 40.78 1.74 -6.81
C LEU A 150 40.20 2.14 -8.18
N SER A 151 40.91 2.98 -8.94
CA SER A 151 40.43 3.53 -10.22
C SER A 151 39.11 4.29 -10.10
N LEU A 152 38.86 4.93 -8.95
CA LEU A 152 37.66 5.74 -8.75
C LEU A 152 37.77 7.09 -9.45
N PRO A 153 36.67 7.56 -10.08
CA PRO A 153 36.63 8.90 -10.66
C PRO A 153 36.66 9.99 -9.57
N ASN A 154 36.88 11.23 -9.98
CA ASN A 154 37.08 12.35 -9.06
C ASN A 154 35.80 12.75 -8.30
N SER A 155 34.64 12.48 -8.89
CA SER A 155 33.32 12.81 -8.35
C SER A 155 32.46 11.55 -8.22
N VAL A 156 31.45 11.58 -7.34
CA VAL A 156 30.52 10.44 -7.12
C VAL A 156 29.56 10.32 -8.30
N GLU A 157 29.21 11.44 -8.91
CA GLU A 157 28.39 11.57 -10.11
C GLU A 157 28.91 10.71 -11.27
N GLU A 158 30.23 10.65 -11.44
CA GLU A 158 30.90 9.91 -12.50
C GLU A 158 30.84 8.38 -12.31
N LEU A 159 30.53 7.87 -11.11
CA LEU A 159 30.38 6.42 -10.88
C LEU A 159 29.10 5.84 -11.48
N SER A 160 28.08 6.66 -11.69
CA SER A 160 26.78 6.20 -12.18
C SER A 160 26.12 7.26 -13.07
N PRO A 161 26.76 7.63 -14.20
CA PRO A 161 26.34 8.77 -15.02
C PRO A 161 24.96 8.58 -15.68
N ASN A 162 24.49 7.33 -15.81
CA ASN A 162 23.21 7.01 -16.44
C ASN A 162 22.02 7.11 -15.48
N ILE A 163 22.26 7.28 -14.18
CA ILE A 163 21.20 7.33 -13.17
C ILE A 163 20.78 8.81 -13.01
N PRO A 164 19.51 9.16 -13.29
CA PRO A 164 19.05 10.53 -13.13
C PRO A 164 18.99 10.92 -11.66
N SER A 165 19.00 12.23 -11.39
CA SER A 165 18.77 12.76 -10.04
C SER A 165 17.36 12.47 -9.55
N LEU A 166 17.18 12.53 -8.23
CA LEU A 166 15.86 12.38 -7.59
C LEU A 166 14.81 13.30 -8.23
N GLU A 167 15.16 14.57 -8.47
CA GLU A 167 14.29 15.56 -9.10
C GLU A 167 13.80 15.12 -10.49
N LYS A 168 14.72 14.69 -11.37
CA LYS A 168 14.38 14.24 -12.73
C LYS A 168 13.50 12.99 -12.72
N LEU A 169 13.76 12.05 -11.82
CA LEU A 169 12.93 10.85 -11.69
C LEU A 169 11.52 11.18 -11.17
N MET A 170 11.41 12.14 -10.24
CA MET A 170 10.13 12.63 -9.75
C MET A 170 9.35 13.37 -10.85
N GLU A 171 10.01 14.19 -11.66
CA GLU A 171 9.41 14.85 -12.83
C GLU A 171 8.86 13.83 -13.84
N GLU A 172 9.63 12.79 -14.19
CA GLU A 172 9.17 11.72 -15.11
C GLU A 172 7.88 11.04 -14.60
N ILE A 173 7.74 10.86 -13.28
CA ILE A 173 6.54 10.27 -12.67
C ILE A 173 5.35 11.24 -12.69
N VAL A 174 5.59 12.53 -12.45
CA VAL A 174 4.55 13.56 -12.53
C VAL A 174 4.01 13.63 -13.96
N GLU A 175 4.90 13.69 -14.96
CA GLU A 175 4.54 13.69 -16.38
C GLU A 175 3.74 12.44 -16.76
N LEU A 176 4.14 11.26 -16.28
CA LEU A 176 3.42 10.01 -16.50
C LEU A 176 2.01 10.05 -15.89
N ALA A 177 1.88 10.57 -14.68
CA ALA A 177 0.60 10.66 -13.97
C ALA A 177 -0.35 11.71 -14.60
N GLU A 178 0.20 12.78 -15.19
CA GLU A 178 -0.55 13.85 -15.85
C GLU A 178 -0.98 13.49 -17.27
N SER A 179 -0.08 12.88 -18.04
CA SER A 179 -0.31 12.55 -19.45
C SER A 179 -1.33 11.43 -19.66
N GLY A 180 -1.59 10.60 -18.64
CA GLY A 180 -2.47 9.43 -18.78
C GLY A 180 -1.91 8.38 -19.74
N ILE A 181 -0.60 8.42 -20.01
CA ILE A 181 0.12 7.47 -20.85
C ILE A 181 -0.17 6.03 -20.39
N ARG A 182 -0.37 5.14 -21.37
CA ARG A 182 -0.68 3.73 -21.09
C ARG A 182 0.57 3.03 -20.57
N TYR A 183 0.38 2.06 -19.68
CA TYR A 183 1.46 1.21 -19.14
C TYR A 183 2.44 0.69 -20.21
N THR A 184 1.90 0.25 -21.36
CA THR A 184 2.68 -0.32 -22.47
C THR A 184 3.73 0.63 -23.05
N GLN A 185 3.58 1.94 -22.84
CA GLN A 185 4.48 2.96 -23.37
C GLN A 185 5.68 3.22 -22.45
N MET A 186 5.54 3.04 -21.14
CA MET A 186 6.59 3.32 -20.14
C MET A 186 6.66 2.25 -19.03
N PRO A 187 6.90 0.97 -19.35
CA PRO A 187 6.97 -0.10 -18.35
C PRO A 187 8.17 0.04 -17.40
N HIS A 188 9.25 0.71 -17.81
CA HIS A 188 10.43 0.96 -16.96
C HIS A 188 10.10 1.87 -15.78
N VAL A 189 9.24 2.87 -15.95
CA VAL A 189 8.86 3.74 -14.83
C VAL A 189 8.07 2.95 -13.78
N MET A 190 7.12 2.14 -14.24
CA MET A 190 6.22 1.40 -13.35
C MET A 190 6.91 0.24 -12.63
N GLU A 191 7.78 -0.49 -13.33
CA GLU A 191 8.39 -1.71 -12.81
C GLU A 191 9.80 -1.52 -12.24
N VAL A 192 10.47 -0.39 -12.51
CA VAL A 192 11.86 -0.13 -12.06
C VAL A 192 11.97 1.16 -11.26
N VAL A 193 11.52 2.29 -11.81
CA VAL A 193 11.70 3.60 -11.16
C VAL A 193 10.82 3.75 -9.92
N LEU A 194 9.52 3.47 -10.02
CA LEU A 194 8.58 3.58 -8.89
C LEU A 194 8.99 2.69 -7.69
N PRO A 195 9.30 1.39 -7.86
CA PRO A 195 9.77 0.55 -6.76
C PRO A 195 11.05 1.09 -6.10
N MET A 196 12.02 1.50 -6.93
CA MET A 196 13.29 2.05 -6.47
C MET A 196 13.05 3.32 -5.64
N LEU A 197 12.25 4.26 -6.12
CA LEU A 197 11.97 5.50 -5.40
C LEU A 197 11.19 5.27 -4.11
N CYS A 198 10.19 4.39 -4.12
CA CYS A 198 9.45 4.07 -2.89
C CYS A 198 10.39 3.52 -1.80
N SER A 199 11.33 2.66 -2.18
CA SER A 199 12.32 2.09 -1.26
C SER A 199 13.35 3.12 -0.83
N TYR A 200 13.97 3.83 -1.79
CA TYR A 200 14.97 4.88 -1.55
C TYR A 200 14.44 5.94 -0.60
N MET A 201 13.28 6.53 -0.94
CA MET A 201 12.73 7.63 -0.18
C MET A 201 12.35 7.17 1.22
N SER A 202 11.75 5.98 1.36
CA SER A 202 11.44 5.43 2.68
C SER A 202 12.69 5.28 3.54
N HIS A 203 13.78 4.74 2.98
CA HIS A 203 15.03 4.57 3.72
C HIS A 203 15.64 5.91 4.14
N TRP A 204 15.75 6.86 3.20
CA TRP A 204 16.46 8.12 3.42
C TRP A 204 15.67 9.20 4.16
N TRP A 205 14.34 9.13 4.20
CA TRP A 205 13.54 10.12 4.95
C TRP A 205 13.87 10.18 6.45
N GLU A 206 14.30 9.06 7.05
CA GLU A 206 14.73 9.03 8.46
C GLU A 206 16.05 9.80 8.68
N HIS A 207 16.80 10.08 7.62
CA HIS A 207 18.05 10.86 7.62
C HIS A 207 17.88 12.30 7.10
N GLY A 208 16.66 12.66 6.69
CA GLY A 208 16.34 13.98 6.18
C GLY A 208 16.13 15.05 7.27
N PRO A 209 15.97 16.32 6.86
CA PRO A 209 15.89 17.46 7.77
C PRO A 209 14.68 17.43 8.72
N GLU A 210 13.56 16.80 8.32
CA GLU A 210 12.37 16.66 9.19
C GLU A 210 12.60 15.68 10.35
N SER A 211 13.47 14.69 10.16
CA SER A 211 13.76 13.67 11.17
C SER A 211 14.88 14.10 12.11
N ASN A 212 15.82 14.95 11.64
CA ASN A 212 16.97 15.46 12.40
C ASN A 212 17.01 17.00 12.39
N PRO A 213 16.11 17.68 13.14
CA PRO A 213 15.99 19.14 13.12
C PRO A 213 17.24 19.87 13.62
N ASP A 214 18.03 19.26 14.52
CA ASP A 214 19.24 19.88 15.09
C ASP A 214 20.42 19.94 14.10
N ASN A 215 20.40 19.15 13.02
CA ASN A 215 21.47 19.03 12.02
C ASN A 215 20.98 19.29 10.59
N SER A 216 19.94 20.11 10.41
CA SER A 216 19.27 20.28 9.11
C SER A 216 20.19 20.75 7.97
N GLU A 217 21.25 21.51 8.28
CA GLU A 217 22.24 21.99 7.29
C GLU A 217 23.33 20.95 6.95
N MET A 218 23.42 19.85 7.71
CA MET A 218 24.40 18.77 7.49
C MET A 218 23.76 17.45 7.08
N CYS A 219 22.49 17.46 6.65
CA CYS A 219 21.80 16.28 6.19
C CYS A 219 22.38 15.80 4.84
N CYS A 220 22.59 14.49 4.72
CA CYS A 220 23.04 13.85 3.48
C CYS A 220 21.91 13.61 2.46
N THR A 221 20.71 14.13 2.72
CA THR A 221 19.52 14.06 1.87
C THR A 221 18.60 15.25 2.17
N ALA A 222 17.93 15.77 1.15
CA ALA A 222 16.92 16.83 1.24
C ALA A 222 15.49 16.27 1.27
N LEU A 223 15.33 14.96 1.46
CA LEU A 223 14.01 14.32 1.48
C LEU A 223 13.13 14.81 2.62
N THR A 224 11.89 15.14 2.26
CA THR A 224 10.85 15.60 3.17
C THR A 224 9.56 14.81 2.97
N SER A 225 8.61 14.96 3.89
CA SER A 225 7.26 14.44 3.76
C SER A 225 6.56 14.95 2.49
N GLU A 226 6.94 16.10 1.94
CA GLU A 226 6.37 16.63 0.70
C GLU A 226 6.71 15.76 -0.51
N HIS A 227 7.96 15.31 -0.61
CA HIS A 227 8.37 14.37 -1.65
C HIS A 227 7.55 13.07 -1.57
N MET A 228 7.33 12.54 -0.36
CA MET A 228 6.51 11.35 -0.13
C MET A 228 5.06 11.56 -0.58
N ASN A 229 4.49 12.72 -0.27
CA ASN A 229 3.14 13.08 -0.69
C ASN A 229 3.02 13.17 -2.21
N THR A 230 3.98 13.80 -2.87
CA THR A 230 4.01 13.91 -4.32
C THR A 230 4.12 12.53 -4.96
N LEU A 231 5.02 11.67 -4.49
CA LEU A 231 5.17 10.32 -5.03
C LEU A 231 3.89 9.49 -4.85
N LEU A 232 3.35 9.40 -3.64
CA LEU A 232 2.14 8.62 -3.39
C LEU A 232 0.92 9.22 -4.12
N GLY A 233 0.81 10.55 -4.18
CA GLY A 233 -0.24 11.24 -4.93
C GLY A 233 -0.22 10.86 -6.41
N ASN A 234 0.95 10.88 -7.04
CA ASN A 234 1.10 10.45 -8.43
C ASN A 234 0.79 8.96 -8.63
N ILE A 235 1.20 8.08 -7.71
CA ILE A 235 0.83 6.65 -7.76
C ILE A 235 -0.69 6.48 -7.69
N LEU A 236 -1.37 7.18 -6.78
CA LEU A 236 -2.83 7.16 -6.68
C LEU A 236 -3.49 7.71 -7.95
N LYS A 237 -2.94 8.78 -8.54
CA LYS A 237 -3.42 9.35 -9.81
C LYS A 237 -3.25 8.37 -10.98
N ILE A 238 -2.12 7.66 -11.05
CA ILE A 238 -1.88 6.59 -12.02
C ILE A 238 -2.93 5.49 -11.87
N ILE A 239 -3.18 5.01 -10.64
CA ILE A 239 -4.22 4.01 -10.37
C ILE A 239 -5.59 4.54 -10.80
N HIS A 240 -5.95 5.76 -10.38
CA HIS A 240 -7.21 6.41 -10.72
C HIS A 240 -7.44 6.48 -12.24
N ASN A 241 -6.41 6.85 -13.01
CA ASN A 241 -6.50 6.99 -14.46
C ASN A 241 -6.69 5.64 -15.18
N ASN A 242 -6.21 4.54 -14.59
CA ASN A 242 -6.26 3.21 -15.19
C ASN A 242 -7.39 2.30 -14.66
N LEU A 243 -8.23 2.79 -13.73
CA LEU A 243 -9.43 2.07 -13.29
C LEU A 243 -10.35 1.80 -14.48
N GLY A 244 -10.78 0.56 -14.65
CA GLY A 244 -11.63 0.15 -15.78
C GLY A 244 -10.91 -0.45 -16.98
N ILE A 245 -9.59 -0.29 -17.12
CA ILE A 245 -8.89 -0.72 -18.34
C ILE A 245 -8.57 -2.22 -18.27
N ASP A 246 -8.82 -3.02 -19.31
CA ASP A 246 -8.58 -4.48 -19.31
C ASP A 246 -7.11 -4.85 -19.01
N GLU A 247 -6.16 -4.15 -19.63
CA GLU A 247 -4.71 -4.37 -19.50
C GLU A 247 -4.11 -3.77 -18.20
N GLY A 248 -4.66 -4.15 -17.04
CA GLY A 248 -4.32 -3.56 -15.74
C GLY A 248 -3.63 -4.48 -14.73
N ALA A 249 -3.23 -5.71 -15.12
CA ALA A 249 -2.73 -6.72 -14.18
C ALA A 249 -1.48 -6.28 -13.37
N TRP A 250 -0.73 -5.31 -13.86
CA TRP A 250 0.44 -4.72 -13.22
C TRP A 250 0.09 -3.83 -12.01
N MET A 251 -1.13 -3.25 -11.96
CA MET A 251 -1.51 -2.26 -10.93
C MET A 251 -1.44 -2.80 -9.51
N LYS A 252 -1.69 -4.10 -9.31
CA LYS A 252 -1.57 -4.74 -7.99
C LYS A 252 -0.16 -4.60 -7.37
N LYS A 253 0.88 -4.46 -8.21
CA LYS A 253 2.26 -4.29 -7.73
C LYS A 253 2.51 -2.90 -7.15
N LEU A 254 1.87 -1.84 -7.68
CA LEU A 254 1.99 -0.47 -7.16
C LEU A 254 1.64 -0.41 -5.67
N ALA A 255 0.61 -1.16 -5.28
CA ALA A 255 0.14 -1.24 -3.91
C ALA A 255 1.19 -1.86 -2.96
N VAL A 256 1.99 -2.80 -3.46
CA VAL A 256 3.08 -3.45 -2.72
C VAL A 256 4.26 -2.51 -2.55
N PHE A 257 4.70 -1.88 -3.65
CA PHE A 257 5.86 -0.98 -3.65
C PHE A 257 5.65 0.26 -2.78
N SER A 258 4.42 0.77 -2.72
CA SER A 258 4.12 2.00 -1.98
C SER A 258 3.98 1.79 -0.47
N GLN A 259 3.92 0.56 0.04
CA GLN A 259 3.72 0.31 1.47
C GLN A 259 4.71 1.04 2.40
N PRO A 260 6.02 1.12 2.08
CA PRO A 260 6.99 1.77 2.95
C PRO A 260 6.74 3.28 3.12
N ILE A 261 6.20 3.95 2.11
CA ILE A 261 6.04 5.41 2.11
C ILE A 261 4.72 5.89 2.73
N ILE A 262 3.67 5.05 2.80
CA ILE A 262 2.32 5.45 3.27
C ILE A 262 2.34 6.03 4.70
N SER A 263 3.18 5.49 5.58
CA SER A 263 3.28 5.98 6.96
C SER A 263 3.89 7.38 7.09
N LYS A 264 4.50 7.91 6.02
CA LYS A 264 5.24 9.17 5.99
C LYS A 264 4.51 10.27 5.21
N VAL A 265 3.29 10.00 4.74
CA VAL A 265 2.48 10.97 3.98
C VAL A 265 1.59 11.83 4.87
N LYS A 266 1.23 13.02 4.37
CA LYS A 266 0.35 13.98 5.05
C LYS A 266 -1.12 13.59 4.85
N PRO A 267 -2.01 13.90 5.80
CA PRO A 267 -3.44 13.56 5.71
C PRO A 267 -4.18 14.26 4.56
N GLN A 268 -3.61 15.32 3.96
CA GLN A 268 -4.18 16.06 2.84
C GLN A 268 -4.47 15.21 1.60
N LEU A 269 -3.79 14.06 1.45
CA LEU A 269 -4.04 13.12 0.35
C LEU A 269 -5.45 12.50 0.43
N LEU A 270 -6.07 12.46 1.62
CA LEU A 270 -7.42 11.96 1.81
C LEU A 270 -8.38 12.64 0.82
N LYS A 271 -8.43 13.98 0.90
CA LYS A 271 -9.34 14.80 0.11
C LYS A 271 -8.98 14.84 -1.37
N THR A 272 -7.69 14.95 -1.67
CA THR A 272 -7.21 15.24 -3.02
C THR A 272 -7.10 13.99 -3.90
N HIS A 273 -6.81 12.82 -3.32
CA HIS A 273 -6.51 11.59 -4.09
C HIS A 273 -7.35 10.38 -3.65
N PHE A 274 -7.44 10.08 -2.35
CA PHE A 274 -8.16 8.89 -1.89
C PHE A 274 -9.67 9.00 -2.12
N LEU A 275 -10.30 10.14 -1.83
CA LEU A 275 -11.74 10.32 -2.05
C LEU A 275 -12.14 10.23 -3.53
N PRO A 276 -11.51 10.97 -4.48
CA PRO A 276 -11.86 10.85 -5.90
C PRO A 276 -11.69 9.44 -6.45
N LEU A 277 -10.64 8.73 -6.02
CA LEU A 277 -10.38 7.34 -6.41
C LEU A 277 -11.46 6.40 -5.87
N MET A 278 -11.80 6.50 -4.58
CA MET A 278 -12.86 5.69 -3.99
C MET A 278 -14.22 5.98 -4.63
N GLU A 279 -14.55 7.24 -4.93
CA GLU A 279 -15.79 7.62 -5.59
C GLU A 279 -15.90 7.00 -6.99
N LYS A 280 -14.82 7.02 -7.78
CA LYS A 280 -14.77 6.37 -9.10
C LYS A 280 -14.96 4.85 -8.98
N LEU A 281 -14.31 4.20 -8.00
CA LEU A 281 -14.50 2.77 -7.73
C LEU A 281 -15.93 2.43 -7.31
N LYS A 282 -16.53 3.23 -6.42
CA LYS A 282 -17.91 3.07 -5.99
C LYS A 282 -18.87 3.14 -7.18
N LYS A 283 -18.73 4.16 -8.03
CA LYS A 283 -19.58 4.33 -9.23
C LYS A 283 -19.48 3.12 -10.16
N LYS A 284 -18.26 2.64 -10.41
CA LYS A 284 -18.06 1.44 -11.22
C LYS A 284 -18.70 0.21 -10.57
N ALA A 285 -18.52 0.01 -9.26
CA ALA A 285 -19.17 -1.09 -8.54
C ALA A 285 -20.70 -1.03 -8.64
N ALA A 286 -21.29 0.16 -8.50
CA ALA A 286 -22.72 0.37 -8.63
C ALA A 286 -23.23 0.04 -10.05
N MET A 287 -22.49 0.43 -11.09
CA MET A 287 -22.83 0.10 -12.48
C MET A 287 -22.86 -1.42 -12.73
N VAL A 288 -21.78 -2.13 -12.38
CA VAL A 288 -21.68 -3.58 -12.62
C VAL A 288 -22.77 -4.36 -11.86
N ILE A 289 -23.15 -3.90 -10.67
CA ILE A 289 -24.23 -4.50 -9.88
C ILE A 289 -25.60 -4.22 -10.51
N SER A 290 -25.82 -3.00 -11.00
CA SER A 290 -27.05 -2.64 -11.72
C SER A 290 -27.19 -3.50 -12.98
N ASP A 291 -26.11 -3.71 -13.72
CA ASP A 291 -26.11 -4.55 -14.92
C ASP A 291 -26.42 -6.02 -14.57
N GLU A 292 -25.83 -6.55 -13.47
CA GLU A 292 -26.14 -7.88 -12.96
C GLU A 292 -27.64 -8.03 -12.58
N GLU A 293 -28.22 -7.03 -11.92
CA GLU A 293 -29.63 -7.03 -11.52
C GLU A 293 -30.57 -6.93 -12.73
N HIS A 294 -30.22 -6.10 -13.70
CA HIS A 294 -30.97 -5.95 -14.95
C HIS A 294 -31.00 -7.26 -15.74
N LEU A 295 -29.83 -7.89 -15.92
CA LEU A 295 -29.72 -9.18 -16.61
C LEU A 295 -30.55 -10.26 -15.89
N ARG A 296 -30.54 -10.27 -14.55
CA ARG A 296 -31.36 -11.20 -13.76
C ARG A 296 -32.86 -11.00 -13.97
N ALA A 297 -33.31 -9.77 -14.23
CA ALA A 297 -34.71 -9.44 -14.45
C ALA A 297 -35.23 -9.82 -15.85
N GLU A 298 -34.36 -9.85 -16.86
CA GLU A 298 -34.74 -10.06 -18.27
C GLU A 298 -34.99 -11.54 -18.66
N GLY A 299 -34.56 -12.52 -17.86
CA GLY A 299 -34.88 -13.95 -18.04
C GLY A 299 -34.02 -14.74 -19.05
N ARG A 300 -33.96 -16.07 -18.93
CA ARG A 300 -32.96 -16.98 -19.54
C ARG A 300 -33.06 -17.22 -21.07
N GLY A 301 -32.93 -16.21 -21.92
CA GLY A 301 -32.76 -16.39 -23.38
C GLY A 301 -31.44 -15.79 -23.87
N ASP A 302 -30.60 -16.54 -24.58
CA ASP A 302 -29.26 -16.16 -25.10
C ASP A 302 -28.34 -15.37 -24.14
N MET A 303 -28.60 -15.45 -22.83
CA MET A 303 -27.92 -14.67 -21.81
C MET A 303 -26.48 -15.07 -21.51
N SER A 304 -25.96 -16.17 -22.08
CA SER A 304 -24.64 -16.67 -21.69
C SER A 304 -23.50 -15.70 -22.05
N GLU A 305 -23.63 -14.94 -23.14
CA GLU A 305 -22.62 -13.95 -23.53
C GLU A 305 -22.68 -12.70 -22.64
N ALA A 306 -23.87 -12.19 -22.36
CA ALA A 306 -24.07 -11.07 -21.45
C ALA A 306 -23.67 -11.42 -19.99
N GLU A 307 -23.92 -12.65 -19.55
CA GLU A 307 -23.45 -13.17 -18.26
C GLU A 307 -21.91 -13.17 -18.20
N LEU A 308 -21.22 -13.59 -19.27
CA LEU A 308 -19.75 -13.58 -19.33
C LEU A 308 -19.19 -12.16 -19.28
N LEU A 309 -19.79 -11.21 -20.00
CA LEU A 309 -19.36 -9.80 -19.97
C LEU A 309 -19.46 -9.21 -18.56
N ILE A 310 -20.54 -9.51 -17.82
CA ILE A 310 -20.68 -9.06 -16.42
C ILE A 310 -19.62 -9.71 -15.51
N LEU A 311 -19.27 -10.97 -15.73
CA LEU A 311 -18.19 -11.64 -14.98
C LEU A 311 -16.82 -11.04 -15.27
N ASP A 312 -16.56 -10.64 -16.52
CA ASP A 312 -15.33 -9.91 -16.89
C ASP A 312 -15.28 -8.55 -16.19
N GLU A 313 -16.37 -7.80 -16.16
CA GLU A 313 -16.45 -6.53 -15.41
C GLU A 313 -16.21 -6.72 -13.91
N PHE A 314 -16.75 -7.77 -13.29
CA PHE A 314 -16.44 -8.12 -11.89
C PHE A 314 -14.97 -8.47 -11.69
N THR A 315 -14.33 -9.11 -12.66
CA THR A 315 -12.89 -9.43 -12.62
C THR A 315 -12.05 -8.15 -12.63
N ILE A 316 -12.39 -7.20 -13.51
CA ILE A 316 -11.71 -5.89 -13.57
C ILE A 316 -11.97 -5.11 -12.27
N LEU A 317 -13.20 -5.12 -11.76
CA LEU A 317 -13.55 -4.46 -10.49
C LEU A 317 -12.78 -5.05 -9.30
N ALA A 318 -12.66 -6.38 -9.20
CA ALA A 318 -11.88 -7.03 -8.16
C ALA A 318 -10.40 -6.62 -8.21
N ARG A 319 -9.81 -6.57 -9.42
CA ARG A 319 -8.45 -6.10 -9.62
C ARG A 319 -8.27 -4.64 -9.18
N ASP A 320 -9.17 -3.77 -9.63
CA ASP A 320 -9.14 -2.34 -9.34
C ASP A 320 -9.23 -2.06 -7.83
N LEU A 321 -10.09 -2.80 -7.12
CA LEU A 321 -10.16 -2.77 -5.65
C LEU A 321 -8.87 -3.26 -5.00
N TYR A 322 -8.26 -4.34 -5.51
CA TYR A 322 -7.01 -4.87 -4.95
C TYR A 322 -5.76 -4.03 -5.29
N ALA A 323 -5.83 -3.14 -6.29
CA ALA A 323 -4.81 -2.13 -6.52
C ALA A 323 -4.89 -0.97 -5.50
N PHE A 324 -6.09 -0.62 -5.05
CA PHE A 324 -6.30 0.52 -4.16
C PHE A 324 -6.43 0.17 -2.67
N TYR A 325 -7.15 -0.89 -2.32
CA TYR A 325 -7.52 -1.21 -0.94
C TYR A 325 -6.32 -1.48 -0.03
N PRO A 326 -5.20 -2.08 -0.48
CA PRO A 326 -4.01 -2.15 0.36
C PRO A 326 -3.49 -0.77 0.80
N LEU A 327 -3.50 0.22 -0.11
CA LEU A 327 -3.09 1.59 0.18
C LEU A 327 -4.08 2.25 1.14
N LEU A 328 -5.37 2.10 0.86
CA LEU A 328 -6.46 2.63 1.69
C LEU A 328 -6.39 2.09 3.12
N ILE A 329 -6.25 0.77 3.29
CA ILE A 329 -6.18 0.11 4.59
C ILE A 329 -5.04 0.68 5.43
N ARG A 330 -3.83 0.79 4.85
CA ARG A 330 -2.66 1.32 5.56
C ARG A 330 -2.82 2.82 5.86
N PHE A 331 -3.39 3.60 4.95
CA PHE A 331 -3.64 5.03 5.17
C PHE A 331 -4.67 5.26 6.28
N VAL A 332 -5.75 4.47 6.31
CA VAL A 332 -6.75 4.48 7.38
C VAL A 332 -6.10 4.14 8.72
N ASP A 333 -5.29 3.08 8.80
CA ASP A 333 -4.63 2.70 10.05
C ASP A 333 -3.82 3.81 10.68
N TYR A 334 -3.09 4.55 9.85
CA TYR A 334 -2.23 5.64 10.30
C TYR A 334 -3.05 6.83 10.83
N ASN A 335 -4.18 7.14 10.20
CA ASN A 335 -4.96 8.33 10.52
C ASN A 335 -6.16 8.07 11.46
N ARG A 336 -6.59 6.81 11.63
CA ARG A 336 -7.80 6.42 12.37
C ARG A 336 -7.82 6.99 13.78
N ALA A 337 -6.70 6.91 14.50
CA ALA A 337 -6.61 7.43 15.86
C ALA A 337 -6.91 8.92 15.90
N LYS A 338 -6.44 9.71 14.93
CA LYS A 338 -6.73 11.14 14.83
C LYS A 338 -8.20 11.39 14.49
N TRP A 339 -8.78 10.67 13.53
CA TRP A 339 -10.19 10.82 13.15
C TRP A 339 -11.19 10.44 14.25
N LEU A 340 -10.79 9.53 15.15
CA LEU A 340 -11.60 9.18 16.32
C LEU A 340 -11.59 10.30 17.38
N LYS A 341 -10.45 11.00 17.51
CA LYS A 341 -10.29 12.14 18.42
C LYS A 341 -10.97 13.39 17.88
N GLU A 342 -10.74 13.72 16.62
CA GLU A 342 -11.24 14.89 15.93
C GLU A 342 -12.11 14.43 14.75
N PRO A 343 -13.43 14.68 14.78
CA PRO A 343 -14.31 14.37 13.65
C PRO A 343 -13.76 14.97 12.35
N ASN A 344 -13.70 14.15 11.30
CA ASN A 344 -13.19 14.56 10.00
C ASN A 344 -14.23 14.22 8.91
N PRO A 345 -14.87 15.20 8.27
CA PRO A 345 -15.96 14.95 7.33
C PRO A 345 -15.50 14.14 6.11
N GLU A 346 -14.27 14.37 5.63
CA GLU A 346 -13.71 13.59 4.53
C GLU A 346 -13.56 12.09 4.90
N ALA A 347 -13.23 11.75 6.15
CA ALA A 347 -13.14 10.37 6.61
C ALA A 347 -14.53 9.71 6.77
N GLU A 348 -15.56 10.51 7.07
CA GLU A 348 -16.95 10.05 7.10
C GLU A 348 -17.46 9.70 5.69
N ASP A 349 -17.19 10.57 4.70
CA ASP A 349 -17.53 10.32 3.30
C ASP A 349 -16.78 9.08 2.77
N LEU A 350 -15.52 8.92 3.15
CA LEU A 350 -14.75 7.71 2.85
C LEU A 350 -15.42 6.45 3.42
N PHE A 351 -15.88 6.48 4.67
CA PHE A 351 -16.60 5.37 5.28
C PHE A 351 -17.86 5.02 4.50
N ARG A 352 -18.69 6.00 4.12
CA ARG A 352 -19.92 5.78 3.35
C ARG A 352 -19.63 5.09 2.02
N MET A 353 -18.65 5.59 1.26
CA MET A 353 -18.31 4.96 -0.03
C MET A 353 -17.79 3.52 0.10
N VAL A 354 -16.97 3.24 1.12
CA VAL A 354 -16.49 1.87 1.40
C VAL A 354 -17.63 0.97 1.88
N ALA A 355 -18.58 1.50 2.64
CA ALA A 355 -19.78 0.80 3.07
C ALA A 355 -20.65 0.38 1.89
N ASP A 356 -20.88 1.27 0.92
CA ASP A 356 -21.65 0.96 -0.29
C ASP A 356 -21.04 -0.21 -1.07
N VAL A 357 -19.72 -0.14 -1.34
CA VAL A 357 -19.01 -1.21 -2.05
C VAL A 357 -19.06 -2.53 -1.27
N PHE A 358 -18.98 -2.49 0.05
CA PHE A 358 -19.18 -3.68 0.87
C PHE A 358 -20.60 -4.25 0.76
N ILE A 359 -21.62 -3.39 0.77
CA ILE A 359 -23.02 -3.82 0.64
C ILE A 359 -23.24 -4.49 -0.72
N TYR A 360 -22.77 -3.86 -1.80
CA TYR A 360 -22.78 -4.44 -3.16
C TYR A 360 -22.12 -5.83 -3.20
N TRP A 361 -20.90 -5.95 -2.66
CA TRP A 361 -20.21 -7.22 -2.54
C TRP A 361 -20.95 -8.24 -1.69
N SER A 362 -21.59 -7.81 -0.60
CA SER A 362 -22.30 -8.71 0.31
C SER A 362 -23.55 -9.32 -0.35
N LYS A 363 -24.27 -8.53 -1.17
CA LYS A 363 -25.48 -8.89 -1.90
C LYS A 363 -25.17 -9.76 -3.14
N SER A 364 -24.18 -9.40 -3.96
CA SER A 364 -23.86 -10.12 -5.21
C SER A 364 -23.03 -11.39 -5.00
N HIS A 365 -23.53 -12.55 -5.46
CA HIS A 365 -22.76 -13.80 -5.43
C HIS A 365 -21.55 -13.75 -6.38
N ASN A 366 -21.74 -13.21 -7.58
CA ASN A 366 -20.71 -13.12 -8.61
C ASN A 366 -19.53 -12.27 -8.13
N PHE A 367 -19.81 -11.14 -7.48
CA PHE A 367 -18.76 -10.29 -6.96
C PHE A 367 -17.88 -10.98 -5.90
N LYS A 368 -18.48 -11.69 -4.94
CA LYS A 368 -17.72 -12.50 -3.96
C LYS A 368 -16.86 -13.56 -4.63
N ARG A 369 -17.40 -14.22 -5.65
CA ARG A 369 -16.71 -15.28 -6.38
C ARG A 369 -15.51 -14.72 -7.14
N GLU A 370 -15.68 -13.61 -7.87
CA GLU A 370 -14.59 -13.03 -8.64
C GLU A 370 -13.50 -12.40 -7.76
N GLU A 371 -13.86 -11.85 -6.59
CA GLU A 371 -12.86 -11.44 -5.59
C GLU A 371 -12.01 -12.65 -5.15
N GLN A 372 -12.65 -13.77 -4.82
CA GLN A 372 -11.96 -15.00 -4.43
C GLN A 372 -11.08 -15.54 -5.58
N ASN A 373 -11.60 -15.58 -6.80
CA ASN A 373 -10.85 -16.01 -7.98
C ASN A 373 -9.61 -15.14 -8.17
N PHE A 374 -9.75 -13.81 -8.08
CA PHE A 374 -8.65 -12.88 -8.22
C PHE A 374 -7.55 -13.14 -7.19
N VAL A 375 -7.91 -13.29 -5.90
CA VAL A 375 -6.94 -13.59 -4.83
C VAL A 375 -6.20 -14.90 -5.07
N VAL A 376 -6.93 -15.95 -5.44
CA VAL A 376 -6.38 -17.30 -5.63
C VAL A 376 -5.50 -17.40 -6.88
N GLN A 377 -5.91 -16.78 -7.99
CA GLN A 377 -5.15 -16.77 -9.24
C GLN A 377 -3.86 -15.97 -9.12
N ASN A 378 -3.90 -14.86 -8.39
CA ASN A 378 -2.75 -13.95 -8.23
C ASN A 378 -1.89 -14.26 -7.01
N GLU A 379 -2.18 -15.36 -6.30
CA GLU A 379 -1.44 -15.81 -5.12
C GLU A 379 -1.32 -14.76 -4.01
N ILE A 380 -2.34 -13.93 -3.85
CA ILE A 380 -2.31 -12.79 -2.93
C ILE A 380 -2.41 -13.28 -1.48
N ASN A 381 -1.45 -12.87 -0.66
CA ASN A 381 -1.52 -13.09 0.79
C ASN A 381 -2.23 -11.90 1.46
N ASN A 382 -3.55 -11.98 1.63
CA ASN A 382 -4.29 -10.88 2.23
C ASN A 382 -3.79 -10.48 3.63
N MET A 383 -3.25 -11.42 4.40
CA MET A 383 -2.74 -11.15 5.75
C MET A 383 -1.50 -10.23 5.76
N SER A 384 -0.67 -10.24 4.71
CA SER A 384 0.50 -9.34 4.65
C SER A 384 0.08 -7.87 4.63
N PHE A 385 -1.06 -7.55 4.03
CA PHE A 385 -1.60 -6.19 4.02
C PHE A 385 -2.24 -5.79 5.36
N LEU A 386 -2.69 -6.77 6.15
CA LEU A 386 -3.42 -6.53 7.40
C LEU A 386 -2.52 -6.40 8.63
N ILE A 387 -1.39 -7.11 8.64
CA ILE A 387 -0.42 -7.03 9.72
C ILE A 387 0.40 -5.75 9.53
N THR A 388 0.24 -4.79 10.44
CA THR A 388 1.07 -3.58 10.46
C THR A 388 2.51 -3.99 10.76
N ASP A 389 3.47 -3.49 9.98
CA ASP A 389 4.91 -3.59 10.26
C ASP A 389 5.24 -2.76 11.49
N THR A 390 4.84 -3.26 12.65
CA THR A 390 5.44 -2.85 13.92
C THR A 390 6.93 -3.19 13.82
N LYS A 391 7.75 -2.14 13.71
CA LYS A 391 9.21 -2.12 13.93
C LYS A 391 9.54 -2.52 15.40
N SER A 392 8.98 -3.60 15.92
CA SER A 392 9.35 -4.11 17.25
C SER A 392 10.46 -5.14 17.08
N LYS A 393 11.67 -4.68 17.41
CA LYS A 393 12.87 -5.49 17.68
C LYS A 393 12.50 -6.81 18.37
N MET A 394 13.12 -7.90 17.91
CA MET A 394 13.18 -9.23 18.54
C MET A 394 11.85 -9.98 18.74
N SER A 395 11.38 -10.72 17.71
CA SER A 395 10.60 -12.00 17.87
C SER A 395 9.90 -12.51 16.60
N LYS A 396 9.93 -11.81 15.46
CA LYS A 396 9.11 -12.19 14.29
C LYS A 396 9.55 -13.43 13.49
N ALA A 397 10.74 -13.99 13.72
CA ALA A 397 11.18 -15.19 12.99
C ALA A 397 10.35 -16.45 13.31
N ALA A 398 9.74 -16.54 14.51
CA ALA A 398 9.00 -17.74 14.92
C ALA A 398 7.55 -17.79 14.42
N VAL A 399 6.90 -16.63 14.20
CA VAL A 399 5.45 -16.59 13.83
C VAL A 399 5.26 -16.68 12.31
N SER A 400 6.13 -16.03 11.53
CA SER A 400 6.12 -16.09 10.06
C SER A 400 6.31 -17.53 9.54
N ASP A 401 7.24 -18.27 10.14
CA ASP A 401 7.62 -19.62 9.69
C ASP A 401 6.59 -20.69 10.07
N GLN A 402 5.80 -20.43 11.13
CA GLN A 402 4.73 -21.32 11.58
C GLN A 402 3.43 -21.13 10.76
N GLU A 403 3.15 -19.92 10.26
CA GLU A 403 2.03 -19.68 9.33
C GLU A 403 2.35 -20.11 7.89
N ARG A 404 3.59 -19.90 7.41
CA ARG A 404 4.04 -20.41 6.10
C ARG A 404 3.94 -21.94 6.01
N LYS A 405 4.12 -22.67 7.12
CA LYS A 405 3.94 -24.13 7.17
C LYS A 405 2.49 -24.60 7.18
N LYS A 406 1.51 -23.74 7.53
CA LYS A 406 0.08 -24.09 7.57
C LYS A 406 -0.66 -23.84 6.26
N MET A 407 -0.24 -22.88 5.42
CA MET A 407 -0.87 -22.59 4.12
C MET A 407 -0.34 -23.54 3.02
N LYS A 408 -0.72 -24.83 3.10
CA LYS A 408 -0.28 -25.87 2.14
C LYS A 408 -1.22 -26.08 0.94
N ARG A 409 -2.38 -25.42 0.85
CA ARG A 409 -3.34 -25.62 -0.25
C ARG A 409 -3.82 -24.31 -0.86
N LYS A 410 -3.97 -24.29 -2.19
CA LYS A 410 -4.44 -23.14 -3.01
C LYS A 410 -5.78 -22.55 -2.53
N GLY A 411 -6.62 -23.35 -1.86
CA GLY A 411 -7.91 -22.94 -1.29
C GLY A 411 -7.86 -22.29 0.11
N ASP A 412 -6.75 -22.39 0.85
CA ASP A 412 -6.63 -21.82 2.22
C ASP A 412 -6.20 -20.34 2.23
N ARG A 413 -5.91 -19.74 1.07
CA ARG A 413 -5.43 -18.35 0.96
C ARG A 413 -6.53 -17.30 1.06
N TYR A 414 -7.77 -17.68 0.79
CA TYR A 414 -8.92 -16.78 0.86
C TYR A 414 -9.93 -17.27 1.90
N SER A 415 -10.34 -16.34 2.75
CA SER A 415 -11.55 -16.49 3.55
C SER A 415 -12.30 -15.17 3.47
N THR A 416 -13.62 -15.22 3.61
CA THR A 416 -14.45 -14.01 3.76
C THR A 416 -13.93 -13.10 4.89
N GLN A 417 -13.25 -13.66 5.90
CA GLN A 417 -12.65 -12.90 7.00
C GLN A 417 -11.41 -12.10 6.61
N THR A 418 -10.65 -12.59 5.64
CA THR A 418 -9.40 -11.99 5.15
C THR A 418 -9.60 -11.14 3.90
N SER A 419 -10.82 -11.04 3.37
CA SER A 419 -11.17 -10.12 2.27
C SER A 419 -10.71 -8.69 2.59
N LEU A 420 -10.04 -8.04 1.64
CA LEU A 420 -9.63 -6.64 1.79
C LEU A 420 -10.85 -5.70 1.85
N ILE A 421 -11.96 -6.07 1.22
CA ILE A 421 -13.21 -5.31 1.27
C ILE A 421 -13.77 -5.29 2.69
N VAL A 422 -13.83 -6.47 3.31
CA VAL A 422 -14.25 -6.61 4.71
C VAL A 422 -13.26 -5.91 5.65
N ALA A 423 -11.97 -5.97 5.37
CA ALA A 423 -10.94 -5.36 6.20
C ALA A 423 -10.98 -3.82 6.17
N ALA A 424 -11.10 -3.22 4.98
CA ALA A 424 -11.23 -1.76 4.82
C ALA A 424 -12.45 -1.24 5.59
N LEU A 425 -13.61 -1.89 5.43
CA LEU A 425 -14.81 -1.56 6.18
C LEU A 425 -14.62 -1.67 7.69
N LYS A 426 -14.06 -2.79 8.19
CA LYS A 426 -13.84 -2.97 9.64
C LYS A 426 -12.92 -1.90 10.24
N ARG A 427 -11.91 -1.45 9.49
CA ARG A 427 -11.01 -0.38 9.91
C ARG A 427 -11.73 0.97 9.95
N LEU A 428 -12.60 1.27 8.99
CA LEU A 428 -13.38 2.51 8.97
C LEU A 428 -14.62 2.48 9.87
N LEU A 429 -15.11 1.31 10.29
CA LEU A 429 -16.36 1.19 11.04
C LEU A 429 -16.42 2.05 12.33
N PRO A 430 -15.36 2.14 13.17
CA PRO A 430 -15.39 3.05 14.31
C PRO A 430 -15.48 4.52 13.92
N VAL A 431 -14.95 4.92 12.76
CA VAL A 431 -15.13 6.29 12.23
C VAL A 431 -16.61 6.52 11.93
N GLY A 432 -17.27 5.59 11.23
CA GLY A 432 -18.71 5.66 10.96
C GLY A 432 -19.58 5.65 12.23
N LEU A 433 -19.24 4.82 13.22
CA LEU A 433 -19.94 4.76 14.50
C LEU A 433 -19.71 6.02 15.36
N ASN A 434 -18.59 6.73 15.16
CA ASN A 434 -18.30 7.97 15.89
C ASN A 434 -19.28 9.11 15.54
N ILE A 435 -19.94 9.02 14.38
CA ILE A 435 -20.93 9.98 13.87
C ILE A 435 -22.30 9.76 14.53
N CYS A 436 -22.57 8.55 15.01
CA CYS A 436 -23.83 8.24 15.68
C CYS A 436 -23.86 8.83 17.09
N ALA A 437 -24.97 9.49 17.41
CA ALA A 437 -25.27 9.84 18.77
C ALA A 437 -25.51 8.55 19.59
N PRO A 438 -25.23 8.54 20.91
CA PRO A 438 -25.62 7.41 21.76
C PRO A 438 -27.12 7.03 21.62
N GLY A 439 -28.00 8.01 21.36
CA GLY A 439 -29.43 7.81 21.10
C GLY A 439 -29.78 7.12 19.78
N ASP A 440 -28.85 7.04 18.83
CA ASP A 440 -29.05 6.35 17.55
C ASP A 440 -29.00 4.82 17.71
N GLN A 441 -28.48 4.31 18.84
CA GLN A 441 -28.29 2.86 19.04
C GLN A 441 -29.60 2.07 19.00
N GLU A 442 -30.68 2.61 19.58
CA GLU A 442 -31.99 1.96 19.55
C GLU A 442 -32.58 1.94 18.15
N LEU A 443 -32.43 3.04 17.40
CA LEU A 443 -32.87 3.13 16.01
C LEU A 443 -32.09 2.17 15.10
N ILE A 444 -30.77 2.05 15.31
CA ILE A 444 -29.93 1.09 14.59
C ILE A 444 -30.37 -0.34 14.90
N ALA A 445 -30.64 -0.67 16.17
CA ALA A 445 -31.13 -1.99 16.55
C ALA A 445 -32.49 -2.31 15.93
N LEU A 446 -33.41 -1.33 15.92
CA LEU A 446 -34.71 -1.45 15.26
C LEU A 446 -34.56 -1.69 13.76
N ALA A 447 -33.78 -0.87 13.07
CA ALA A 447 -33.53 -0.99 11.64
C ALA A 447 -32.91 -2.36 11.28
N LYS A 448 -31.94 -2.84 12.07
CA LYS A 448 -31.35 -4.18 11.89
C LYS A 448 -32.36 -5.31 12.04
N ASN A 449 -33.27 -5.22 13.02
CA ASN A 449 -34.31 -6.22 13.21
C ASN A 449 -35.26 -6.26 12.00
N ARG A 450 -35.60 -5.10 11.44
CA ARG A 450 -36.45 -4.97 10.24
C ARG A 450 -35.77 -5.54 8.99
N LEU A 451 -34.49 -5.23 8.78
CA LEU A 451 -33.69 -5.86 7.72
C LEU A 451 -33.63 -7.39 7.87
N SER A 452 -33.58 -7.91 9.12
CA SER A 452 -33.64 -9.35 9.37
C SER A 452 -35.01 -9.97 9.06
N MET A 453 -36.08 -9.19 9.08
CA MET A 453 -37.43 -9.60 8.66
C MET A 453 -37.63 -9.53 7.14
N LYS A 454 -36.59 -9.09 6.40
CA LYS A 454 -36.59 -8.88 4.94
C LYS A 454 -37.50 -7.73 4.47
N ASP A 455 -37.73 -6.75 5.34
CA ASP A 455 -38.35 -5.48 4.96
C ASP A 455 -37.44 -4.77 3.92
N THR A 456 -38.04 -4.04 2.99
CA THR A 456 -37.32 -3.25 1.97
C THR A 456 -36.62 -2.04 2.61
N GLU A 457 -35.55 -1.53 1.99
CA GLU A 457 -34.82 -0.36 2.53
C GLU A 457 -35.75 0.86 2.68
N ASP A 458 -36.73 1.03 1.79
CA ASP A 458 -37.75 2.09 1.87
C ASP A 458 -38.68 1.92 3.09
N GLU A 459 -39.16 0.71 3.36
CA GLU A 459 -39.97 0.41 4.54
C GLU A 459 -39.17 0.65 5.83
N VAL A 460 -37.90 0.24 5.87
CA VAL A 460 -37.03 0.49 7.02
C VAL A 460 -36.79 1.99 7.21
N ARG A 461 -36.60 2.76 6.14
CA ARG A 461 -36.47 4.22 6.18
C ARG A 461 -37.69 4.88 6.81
N ASP A 462 -38.88 4.49 6.37
CA ASP A 462 -40.15 5.01 6.92
C ASP A 462 -40.32 4.65 8.39
N ILE A 463 -39.93 3.44 8.79
CA ILE A 463 -39.96 3.00 10.19
C ILE A 463 -38.99 3.83 11.04
N ILE A 464 -37.77 4.10 10.58
CA ILE A 464 -36.82 4.96 11.31
C ILE A 464 -37.39 6.38 11.44
N ARG A 465 -37.92 6.95 10.34
CA ARG A 465 -38.52 8.30 10.32
C ARG A 465 -39.64 8.43 11.34
N ASN A 466 -40.52 7.43 11.43
CA ASN A 466 -41.62 7.39 12.40
C ASN A 466 -41.15 7.20 13.86
N ASN A 467 -39.92 6.73 14.08
CA ASN A 467 -39.38 6.40 15.40
C ASN A 467 -38.28 7.35 15.89
N LEU A 468 -38.00 8.46 15.19
CA LEU A 468 -36.98 9.45 15.60
C LEU A 468 -37.13 9.94 17.05
N HIS A 469 -38.36 9.94 17.59
CA HIS A 469 -38.66 10.26 18.99
C HIS A 469 -37.91 9.38 20.02
N LEU A 470 -37.39 8.22 19.61
CA LEU A 470 -36.60 7.32 20.46
C LEU A 470 -35.19 7.85 20.77
N GLN A 471 -34.63 8.78 19.97
CA GLN A 471 -33.28 9.34 20.20
C GLN A 471 -33.12 10.04 21.56
N GLY A 472 -34.23 10.54 22.13
CA GLY A 472 -34.24 11.28 23.39
C GLY A 472 -34.48 10.45 24.65
N LYS A 473 -34.77 9.15 24.54
CA LYS A 473 -35.18 8.30 25.68
C LYS A 473 -34.05 7.64 26.47
N LEU A 474 -32.79 8.07 26.29
CA LEU A 474 -31.65 7.62 27.10
C LEU A 474 -31.70 8.20 28.53
N GLU A 475 -32.65 7.74 29.34
CA GLU A 475 -32.64 7.84 30.80
C GLU A 475 -32.07 6.56 31.45
N ASP A 476 -31.19 5.82 30.78
CA ASP A 476 -30.45 4.73 31.46
C ASP A 476 -29.34 5.33 32.35
N PRO A 477 -29.41 5.17 33.70
CA PRO A 477 -28.38 5.67 34.61
C PRO A 477 -26.97 5.13 34.30
N ALA A 478 -26.86 3.95 33.69
CA ALA A 478 -25.58 3.32 33.35
C ALA A 478 -24.87 3.95 32.14
N ILE A 479 -25.57 4.76 31.34
CA ILE A 479 -25.09 5.35 30.08
C ILE A 479 -25.10 6.89 30.15
N ARG A 480 -25.72 7.48 31.20
CA ARG A 480 -25.81 8.93 31.44
C ARG A 480 -24.45 9.64 31.40
N TRP A 481 -23.38 9.00 31.89
CA TRP A 481 -22.02 9.55 31.84
C TRP A 481 -21.45 9.57 30.40
N GLN A 482 -21.79 8.60 29.55
CA GLN A 482 -21.39 8.61 28.12
C GLN A 482 -22.05 9.77 27.38
N VAL A 483 -23.32 10.06 27.69
CA VAL A 483 -24.07 11.19 27.12
C VAL A 483 -23.51 12.53 27.58
N ALA A 484 -23.04 12.65 28.83
CA ALA A 484 -22.36 13.84 29.33
C ALA A 484 -21.00 14.07 28.65
N LEU A 485 -20.19 13.01 28.52
CA LEU A 485 -18.93 13.00 27.76
C LEU A 485 -19.09 13.41 26.29
N TYR A 486 -20.16 12.95 25.64
CA TYR A 486 -20.45 13.27 24.23
C TYR A 486 -20.96 14.71 24.04
N LYS A 487 -21.61 15.31 25.05
CA LYS A 487 -22.14 16.68 25.00
C LYS A 487 -21.06 17.76 25.12
N ASP A 488 -19.94 17.46 25.77
CA ASP A 488 -18.85 18.42 26.02
C ASP A 488 -17.81 18.48 24.87
N LEU A 489 -18.00 17.73 23.78
CA LEU A 489 -17.08 17.74 22.63
C LEU A 489 -17.39 18.90 21.65
N PRO A 490 -16.41 19.78 21.32
CA PRO A 490 -16.62 20.85 20.33
C PRO A 490 -16.89 20.29 18.92
N ASN A 491 -17.70 21.01 18.13
CA ASN A 491 -18.13 20.72 16.74
C ASN A 491 -19.14 19.57 16.51
N ARG A 492 -19.75 18.95 17.53
CA ARG A 492 -20.74 17.86 17.32
C ARG A 492 -22.21 18.26 17.39
N THR A 493 -22.52 19.45 17.87
CA THR A 493 -23.89 19.93 18.07
C THR A 493 -24.63 20.28 16.77
N GLU A 494 -23.92 20.61 15.68
CA GLU A 494 -24.57 21.13 14.45
C GLU A 494 -25.07 20.05 13.47
N VAL A 495 -24.57 18.80 13.51
CA VAL A 495 -24.97 17.72 12.58
C VAL A 495 -26.31 17.07 12.96
N THR A 496 -26.87 17.42 14.13
CA THR A 496 -28.06 16.76 14.71
C THR A 496 -29.41 17.41 14.34
N SER A 497 -29.42 18.47 13.52
CA SER A 497 -30.63 19.26 13.26
C SER A 497 -31.49 18.77 12.10
N ASP A 498 -30.97 17.90 11.22
CA ASP A 498 -31.69 17.41 10.04
C ASP A 498 -32.18 15.96 10.26
N PRO A 499 -33.50 15.74 10.41
CA PRO A 499 -34.07 14.42 10.66
C PRO A 499 -33.84 13.45 9.49
N GLU A 500 -33.80 13.94 8.25
CA GLU A 500 -33.65 13.05 7.09
C GLU A 500 -32.23 12.53 6.96
N LYS A 501 -31.23 13.39 7.20
CA LYS A 501 -29.81 12.96 7.28
C LYS A 501 -29.57 11.96 8.41
N THR A 502 -30.33 12.07 9.49
CA THR A 502 -30.26 11.13 10.61
C THR A 502 -30.84 9.78 10.22
N VAL A 503 -31.99 9.76 9.53
CA VAL A 503 -32.60 8.54 9.01
C VAL A 503 -31.63 7.79 8.08
N GLU A 504 -31.06 8.47 7.08
CA GLU A 504 -30.09 7.88 6.15
C GLU A 504 -28.87 7.33 6.89
N ARG A 505 -28.27 8.12 7.80
CA ARG A 505 -27.11 7.69 8.59
C ARG A 505 -27.39 6.43 9.41
N VAL A 506 -28.55 6.36 10.05
CA VAL A 506 -28.97 5.18 10.84
C VAL A 506 -29.15 3.97 9.94
N LEU A 507 -29.81 4.14 8.78
CA LEU A 507 -30.05 3.08 7.82
C LEU A 507 -28.74 2.51 7.27
N ASP A 508 -27.81 3.37 6.86
CA ASP A 508 -26.48 3.00 6.35
C ASP A 508 -25.73 2.13 7.35
N ILE A 509 -25.64 2.60 8.60
CA ILE A 509 -24.91 1.90 9.67
C ILE A 509 -25.62 0.60 10.04
N ALA A 510 -26.95 0.59 10.10
CA ALA A 510 -27.72 -0.61 10.35
C ALA A 510 -27.52 -1.66 9.25
N SER A 511 -27.54 -1.26 7.98
CA SER A 511 -27.30 -2.13 6.83
C SER A 511 -25.90 -2.74 6.86
N VAL A 512 -24.87 -1.93 7.12
CA VAL A 512 -23.49 -2.39 7.30
C VAL A 512 -23.38 -3.43 8.43
N LEU A 513 -23.92 -3.11 9.61
CA LEU A 513 -23.87 -4.00 10.77
C LEU A 513 -24.65 -5.29 10.55
N PHE A 514 -25.80 -5.22 9.89
CA PHE A 514 -26.61 -6.38 9.52
C PHE A 514 -25.84 -7.34 8.62
N HIS A 515 -25.29 -6.85 7.50
CA HIS A 515 -24.54 -7.67 6.55
C HIS A 515 -23.23 -8.21 7.18
N LEU A 516 -22.57 -7.43 8.05
CA LEU A 516 -21.42 -7.92 8.83
C LEU A 516 -21.80 -9.04 9.80
N GLU A 517 -22.94 -8.94 10.51
CA GLU A 517 -23.41 -9.96 11.44
C GLU A 517 -23.85 -11.24 10.75
N GLN A 518 -24.53 -11.15 9.61
CA GLN A 518 -24.87 -12.32 8.80
C GLN A 518 -23.65 -13.12 8.38
N LYS A 519 -22.55 -12.43 8.02
CA LYS A 519 -21.30 -13.08 7.59
C LYS A 519 -20.43 -13.54 8.77
N PHE A 520 -20.54 -12.90 9.93
CA PHE A 520 -19.71 -13.20 11.10
C PHE A 520 -20.51 -13.30 12.42
N PRO A 521 -21.35 -14.33 12.62
CA PRO A 521 -22.31 -14.42 13.73
C PRO A 521 -21.66 -14.38 15.12
N SER A 522 -20.48 -14.99 15.29
CA SER A 522 -19.77 -15.09 16.56
C SER A 522 -18.95 -13.85 16.94
N ARG A 523 -18.77 -12.89 16.02
CA ARG A 523 -17.97 -11.66 16.23
C ARG A 523 -18.71 -10.36 15.91
N GLY A 524 -19.80 -10.35 15.15
CA GLY A 524 -20.61 -9.16 14.84
C GLY A 524 -21.08 -8.40 16.09
N ARG A 525 -21.63 -9.12 17.08
CA ARG A 525 -21.98 -8.56 18.41
C ARG A 525 -20.76 -8.01 19.18
N LYS A 526 -19.56 -8.54 18.94
CA LYS A 526 -18.31 -8.04 19.53
C LYS A 526 -17.80 -6.80 18.80
N PHE A 527 -18.04 -6.63 17.49
CA PHE A 527 -17.59 -5.45 16.74
C PHE A 527 -18.36 -4.19 17.11
N PHE A 528 -19.67 -4.28 17.34
CA PHE A 528 -20.45 -3.15 17.87
C PHE A 528 -19.96 -2.78 19.28
N LYS A 529 -19.88 -3.76 20.20
CA LYS A 529 -19.37 -3.53 21.56
C LYS A 529 -17.92 -3.03 21.60
N ARG A 530 -17.04 -3.54 20.73
CA ARG A 530 -15.61 -3.20 20.70
C ARG A 530 -15.34 -1.90 19.95
N GLY A 531 -16.10 -1.57 18.91
CA GLY A 531 -16.05 -0.26 18.25
C GLY A 531 -16.58 0.84 19.17
N SER A 532 -17.72 0.62 19.81
CA SER A 532 -18.23 1.52 20.84
C SER A 532 -17.27 1.60 22.05
N MET A 533 -16.65 0.49 22.48
CA MET A 533 -15.63 0.52 23.54
C MET A 533 -14.31 1.15 23.09
N GLU A 534 -13.84 1.00 21.85
CA GLU A 534 -12.63 1.67 21.34
C GLU A 534 -12.85 3.18 21.29
N CYS A 535 -14.01 3.63 20.81
CA CYS A 535 -14.41 5.04 20.90
C CYS A 535 -14.46 5.49 22.36
N LEU A 536 -15.11 4.73 23.25
CA LEU A 536 -15.18 5.03 24.68
C LEU A 536 -13.82 5.05 25.38
N PHE A 537 -12.91 4.14 25.06
CA PHE A 537 -11.60 3.99 25.70
C PHE A 537 -10.68 5.15 25.31
N ILE A 538 -10.75 5.58 24.05
CA ILE A 538 -10.05 6.79 23.58
C ILE A 538 -10.66 8.05 24.22
N LEU A 539 -11.99 8.13 24.37
CA LEU A 539 -12.69 9.21 25.11
C LEU A 539 -12.38 9.22 26.61
N LEU A 540 -12.21 8.05 27.24
CA LEU A 540 -11.84 7.92 28.66
C LEU A 540 -10.38 8.31 28.91
N ILE A 541 -9.46 7.93 28.02
CA ILE A 541 -8.05 8.39 28.07
C ILE A 541 -7.98 9.92 27.95
N MET A 542 -8.83 10.53 27.12
CA MET A 542 -8.92 11.99 26.98
C MET A 542 -9.39 12.70 28.25
N LEU A 543 -10.37 12.14 28.98
CA LEU A 543 -10.82 12.72 30.25
C LEU A 543 -9.87 12.45 31.43
N ALA A 544 -9.11 11.36 31.39
CA ALA A 544 -8.21 10.96 32.46
C ALA A 544 -6.85 11.67 32.43
N LEU A 545 -6.50 12.35 31.33
CA LEU A 545 -5.29 13.16 31.22
C LEU A 545 -5.64 14.63 31.41
N PRO A 546 -5.43 15.22 32.61
CA PRO A 546 -5.44 16.66 32.73
C PRO A 546 -4.35 17.21 31.82
N ILE A 547 -4.74 18.11 30.92
CA ILE A 547 -3.88 18.99 30.14
C ILE A 547 -3.07 19.81 31.16
N ASN A 548 -1.92 19.27 31.60
CA ASN A 548 -0.80 19.96 32.26
C ASN A 548 0.26 18.95 32.72
N SER A 549 0.87 18.22 31.80
CA SER A 549 2.27 17.75 31.90
C SER A 549 2.61 16.94 30.66
N PHE A 550 3.11 17.60 29.63
CA PHE A 550 4.15 17.14 28.72
C PHE A 550 4.41 18.32 27.77
N PHE A 551 5.27 19.23 28.24
CA PHE A 551 6.14 20.01 27.37
C PHE A 551 7.09 19.06 26.64
#